data_AF-A0A063ZCH6-F1
#
_entry.id   AF-A0A063ZCH6-F1
#
_cell.length_a   1.000
_cell.length_b   1.000
_cell.length_c   1.000
_cell.angle_alpha   90.00
_cell.angle_beta   90.00
_cell.angle_gamma   90.00
#
_symmetry.space_group_name_H-M   'P 1'
#
loop_
_entity.id
_entity.type
_entity.pdbx_description
1 polymer ?
#
loop_
_entity_poly.entity_id
_entity_poly.type
_entity_poly.pdbx_seq_one_letter_code
_entity_poly.pdbx_strand_id
1 'polypeptide(L)'
;MTQKKMFGPCAAALVGLLLICMAVAPVSAENGLMRAVTVPGGSLLIDETGGIDCTASAGTYIASYTPGVTYQIAVQCEYKDVNEVIGQTAQFRLEGPDGAVATKSITDIPLVNNDWEGTLSVHFTPDSPGTYHWDIMCSEGSEGASSRGDLILS
;
A
#
# COMPACT_ATOMS: atom_id res chain seq x y z
N MET A 1 -83.48 30.69 -29.91
CA MET A 1 -83.04 31.94 -30.56
C MET A 1 -81.54 32.11 -30.35
N THR A 2 -80.80 32.18 -31.46
CA THR A 2 -79.70 33.12 -31.73
C THR A 2 -78.43 33.14 -30.85
N GLN A 3 -77.43 32.36 -31.28
CA GLN A 3 -76.08 32.75 -31.77
C GLN A 3 -75.17 33.76 -31.00
N LYS A 4 -73.88 33.39 -30.96
CA LYS A 4 -72.59 34.18 -31.03
C LYS A 4 -71.69 33.95 -29.79
N LYS A 5 -70.36 33.83 -29.85
CA LYS A 5 -69.35 33.99 -30.93
C LYS A 5 -68.01 33.35 -30.49
N MET A 6 -67.28 32.88 -31.50
CA MET A 6 -65.86 32.53 -31.66
C MET A 6 -64.81 33.16 -30.73
N PHE A 7 -63.78 32.38 -30.37
CA PHE A 7 -62.31 32.62 -30.38
C PHE A 7 -61.67 31.22 -30.26
N GLY A 8 -60.82 30.67 -31.14
CA GLY A 8 -59.53 31.12 -31.67
C GLY A 8 -58.46 30.08 -31.24
N PRO A 9 -57.68 29.42 -32.14
CA PRO A 9 -56.93 28.20 -31.82
C PRO A 9 -55.46 28.46 -31.43
N CYS A 10 -54.86 27.54 -30.67
CA CYS A 10 -53.41 27.43 -30.57
C CYS A 10 -53.00 25.96 -30.61
N ALA A 11 -52.39 25.59 -31.74
CA ALA A 11 -51.73 24.31 -31.96
C ALA A 11 -50.38 24.31 -31.25
N ALA A 12 -50.06 23.22 -30.55
CA ALA A 12 -48.69 22.89 -30.17
C ALA A 12 -48.38 21.49 -30.70
N ALA A 13 -47.46 21.43 -31.66
CA ALA A 13 -46.93 20.21 -32.23
C ALA A 13 -45.96 19.55 -31.23
N LEU A 14 -46.20 18.28 -30.91
CA LEU A 14 -45.27 17.43 -30.17
C LEU A 14 -44.18 16.92 -31.12
N VAL A 15 -43.02 17.55 -31.09
CA VAL A 15 -41.80 17.05 -31.75
C VAL A 15 -41.08 16.13 -30.76
N GLY A 16 -40.82 14.90 -31.20
CA GLY A 16 -40.23 13.84 -30.40
C GLY A 16 -38.73 13.99 -30.15
N LEU A 17 -38.27 13.28 -29.12
CA LEU A 17 -36.87 12.92 -28.96
C LEU A 17 -36.81 11.51 -28.32
N LEU A 18 -36.67 10.48 -29.17
CA LEU A 18 -36.32 9.13 -28.70
C LEU A 18 -34.84 9.14 -28.30
N LEU A 19 -34.57 9.18 -27.00
CA LEU A 19 -33.25 8.92 -26.42
C LEU A 19 -32.98 7.42 -26.44
N ILE A 20 -32.11 6.99 -27.36
CA ILE A 20 -31.58 5.62 -27.39
C ILE A 20 -30.39 5.60 -26.43
N CYS A 21 -30.57 5.04 -25.25
CA CYS A 21 -29.48 4.82 -24.29
C CYS A 21 -28.52 3.77 -24.85
N MET A 22 -27.39 4.20 -25.42
CA MET A 22 -26.25 3.31 -25.60
C MET A 22 -25.61 3.09 -24.23
N ALA A 23 -25.93 1.97 -23.60
CA ALA A 23 -25.15 1.47 -22.48
C ALA A 23 -23.76 1.09 -23.00
N VAL A 24 -22.79 1.97 -22.81
CA VAL A 24 -21.37 1.63 -22.93
C VAL A 24 -21.11 0.65 -21.78
N ALA A 25 -21.07 -0.64 -22.08
CA ALA A 25 -20.51 -1.60 -21.15
C ALA A 25 -19.08 -1.13 -20.84
N PRO A 26 -18.68 -1.00 -19.56
CA PRO A 26 -17.27 -0.81 -19.30
C PRO A 26 -16.58 -2.03 -19.89
N VAL A 27 -15.65 -1.80 -20.81
CA VAL A 27 -14.58 -2.77 -21.06
C VAL A 27 -13.99 -2.98 -19.68
N SER A 28 -14.37 -4.10 -19.06
CA SER A 28 -13.68 -4.63 -17.92
C SER A 28 -12.27 -4.81 -18.44
N ALA A 29 -11.41 -3.82 -18.17
CA ALA A 29 -9.98 -4.01 -18.22
C ALA A 29 -9.78 -5.31 -17.46
N GLU A 30 -9.39 -6.32 -18.20
CA GLU A 30 -8.90 -7.55 -17.63
C GLU A 30 -7.73 -7.06 -16.79
N ASN A 31 -7.98 -6.84 -15.49
CA ASN A 31 -6.95 -6.74 -14.48
C ASN A 31 -6.31 -8.14 -14.51
N GLY A 32 -5.49 -8.38 -15.52
CA GLY A 32 -4.41 -9.33 -15.47
C GLY A 32 -3.65 -8.89 -14.26
N LEU A 33 -3.93 -9.56 -13.16
CA LEU A 33 -3.23 -9.44 -11.89
C LEU A 33 -1.78 -9.78 -12.22
N MET A 34 -1.01 -8.79 -12.69
CA MET A 34 0.42 -8.91 -12.88
C MET A 34 0.97 -9.16 -11.49
N ARG A 35 1.18 -10.44 -11.19
CA ARG A 35 1.69 -10.88 -9.89
C ARG A 35 3.07 -10.26 -9.72
N ALA A 36 3.19 -9.34 -8.77
CA ALA A 36 4.46 -8.69 -8.48
C ALA A 36 5.53 -9.73 -8.12
N VAL A 37 6.77 -9.47 -8.52
CA VAL A 37 7.93 -10.28 -8.13
C VAL A 37 8.30 -9.93 -6.70
N THR A 38 8.17 -10.88 -5.79
CA THR A 38 8.52 -10.67 -4.39
C THR A 38 10.04 -10.60 -4.22
N VAL A 39 10.52 -9.50 -3.64
CA VAL A 39 11.90 -9.27 -3.23
C VAL A 39 11.97 -9.45 -1.71
N PRO A 40 12.85 -10.33 -1.19
CA PRO A 40 13.09 -10.42 0.25
C PRO A 40 13.81 -9.13 0.71
N GLY A 41 13.04 -8.19 1.25
CA GLY A 41 13.50 -6.86 1.64
C GLY A 41 14.33 -6.82 2.92
N GLY A 42 14.28 -7.89 3.72
CA GLY A 42 15.00 -7.99 4.98
C GLY A 42 14.11 -8.36 6.15
N SER A 43 14.63 -8.12 7.36
CA SER A 43 13.96 -8.38 8.63
C SER A 43 14.15 -7.22 9.62
N LEU A 44 13.11 -6.98 10.41
CA LEU A 44 13.10 -6.09 11.57
C LEU A 44 12.69 -6.90 12.80
N LEU A 45 13.42 -6.72 13.91
CA LEU A 45 13.08 -7.29 15.21
C LEU A 45 13.10 -6.17 16.24
N ILE A 46 12.07 -6.16 17.09
CA ILE A 46 12.06 -5.46 18.36
C ILE A 46 11.89 -6.54 19.43
N ASP A 47 12.88 -6.73 20.29
CA ASP A 47 12.90 -7.74 21.34
C ASP A 47 13.01 -7.06 22.70
N GLU A 48 12.02 -7.23 23.57
CA GLU A 48 12.04 -6.66 24.92
C GLU A 48 12.62 -7.63 25.97
N THR A 49 13.08 -8.82 25.54
CA THR A 49 13.64 -9.84 26.44
C THR A 49 14.98 -9.37 27.03
N GLY A 50 14.93 -8.83 28.23
CA GLY A 50 16.11 -8.30 28.93
C GLY A 50 16.40 -6.82 28.69
N GLY A 51 15.42 -6.09 28.15
CA GLY A 51 15.52 -4.69 27.72
C GLY A 51 15.09 -4.56 26.26
N ILE A 52 14.73 -3.35 25.83
CA ILE A 52 14.37 -3.09 24.43
C ILE A 52 15.63 -3.20 23.58
N ASP A 53 15.61 -4.07 22.57
CA ASP A 53 16.63 -4.17 21.52
C ASP A 53 15.98 -4.12 20.14
N CYS A 54 16.57 -3.31 19.25
CA CYS A 54 16.10 -3.11 17.88
C CYS A 54 17.14 -3.66 16.92
N THR A 55 16.76 -4.62 16.07
CA THR A 55 17.62 -5.16 15.01
C THR A 55 17.01 -4.93 13.63
N ALA A 56 17.81 -4.41 12.70
CA ALA A 56 17.44 -4.24 11.30
C ALA A 56 18.48 -4.90 10.38
N SER A 57 18.02 -5.70 9.43
CA SER A 57 18.88 -6.36 8.44
C SER A 57 18.22 -6.35 7.07
N ALA A 58 18.82 -5.66 6.12
CA ALA A 58 18.38 -5.64 4.72
C ALA A 58 19.45 -6.29 3.83
N GLY A 59 19.01 -6.87 2.71
CA GLY A 59 19.89 -7.56 1.76
C GLY A 59 19.98 -6.88 0.40
N THR A 60 20.80 -7.48 -0.46
CA THR A 60 20.88 -7.14 -1.89
C THR A 60 20.20 -8.23 -2.71
N TYR A 61 19.33 -7.83 -3.64
CA TYR A 61 18.68 -8.69 -4.61
C TYR A 61 19.10 -8.30 -6.03
N ILE A 62 19.49 -9.29 -6.83
CA ILE A 62 19.99 -9.08 -8.19
C ILE A 62 19.07 -9.82 -9.17
N ALA A 63 18.62 -9.12 -10.20
CA ALA A 63 17.79 -9.70 -11.25
C ALA A 63 18.03 -9.02 -12.60
N SER A 64 17.57 -9.64 -13.68
CA SER A 64 17.56 -9.01 -15.00
C SER A 64 16.43 -7.98 -15.11
N TYR A 65 16.71 -6.84 -15.72
CA TYR A 65 15.69 -5.83 -15.98
C TYR A 65 14.67 -6.34 -17.01
N THR A 66 13.39 -6.24 -16.66
CA THR A 66 12.28 -6.48 -17.58
C THR A 66 11.30 -5.30 -17.49
N PRO A 67 11.08 -4.55 -18.58
CA PRO A 67 10.16 -3.41 -18.59
C PRO A 67 8.76 -3.80 -18.10
N GLY A 68 8.15 -2.96 -17.26
CA GLY A 68 6.78 -3.14 -16.78
C GLY A 68 6.60 -4.19 -15.67
N VAL A 69 7.68 -4.81 -15.18
CA VAL A 69 7.61 -5.70 -14.00
C VAL A 69 7.48 -4.87 -12.72
N THR A 70 6.45 -5.16 -11.93
CA THR A 70 6.32 -4.64 -10.56
C THR A 70 7.04 -5.57 -9.59
N TYR A 71 7.85 -5.00 -8.72
CA TYR A 71 8.49 -5.68 -7.60
C TYR A 71 7.74 -5.35 -6.31
N GLN A 72 7.58 -6.36 -5.45
CA GLN A 72 7.06 -6.19 -4.09
C GLN A 72 8.21 -6.41 -3.11
N ILE A 73 8.67 -5.35 -2.47
CA ILE A 73 9.69 -5.45 -1.41
C ILE A 73 8.97 -5.86 -0.14
N ALA A 74 9.30 -7.04 0.39
CA ALA A 74 8.64 -7.62 1.57
C ALA A 74 9.62 -7.74 2.74
N VAL A 75 9.31 -7.10 3.85
CA VAL A 75 10.14 -7.06 5.07
C VAL A 75 9.43 -7.81 6.18
N GLN A 76 10.08 -8.85 6.71
CA GLN A 76 9.58 -9.62 7.86
C GLN A 76 9.78 -8.79 9.12
N CYS A 77 8.78 -8.74 9.99
CA CYS A 77 8.83 -7.96 11.21
C CYS A 77 8.36 -8.83 12.38
N GLU A 78 9.09 -8.76 13.49
CA GLU A 78 8.79 -9.47 14.72
C GLU A 78 8.91 -8.49 15.89
N TYR A 79 7.88 -8.45 16.73
CA TYR A 79 7.87 -7.77 18.02
C TYR A 79 7.67 -8.82 19.10
N LYS A 80 8.61 -8.90 20.04
CA LYS A 80 8.54 -9.77 21.21
C LYS A 80 8.36 -8.91 22.46
N ASP A 81 7.19 -9.03 23.04
CA ASP A 81 6.72 -8.26 24.17
C ASP A 81 7.16 -8.91 25.49
N VAL A 82 7.56 -8.08 26.45
CA VAL A 82 7.63 -8.47 27.85
C VAL A 82 6.61 -7.66 28.64
N ASN A 83 5.56 -8.34 29.12
CA ASN A 83 4.43 -7.83 29.91
C ASN A 83 4.74 -6.89 31.11
N GLU A 84 6.01 -6.72 31.47
CA GLU A 84 6.52 -5.92 32.60
C GLU A 84 7.02 -4.53 32.17
N VAL A 85 7.16 -4.24 30.86
CA VAL A 85 7.68 -2.98 30.32
C VAL A 85 6.59 -1.89 30.31
N ILE A 86 7.02 -0.62 30.40
CA ILE A 86 6.12 0.54 30.44
C ILE A 86 5.79 0.98 29.00
N GLY A 87 4.59 0.64 28.52
CA GLY A 87 3.66 1.45 27.74
C GLY A 87 4.22 2.28 26.58
N GLN A 88 5.24 1.78 25.89
CA GLN A 88 5.85 2.46 24.75
C GLN A 88 5.18 2.02 23.45
N THR A 89 5.59 2.65 22.35
CA THR A 89 5.05 2.32 21.02
C THR A 89 6.19 1.83 20.15
N ALA A 90 6.24 0.51 19.97
CA ALA A 90 7.05 -0.13 18.96
C ALA A 90 6.60 0.28 17.55
N GLN A 91 7.55 0.63 16.70
CA GLN A 91 7.30 1.03 15.32
C GLN A 91 8.22 0.29 14.36
N PHE A 92 7.62 -0.27 13.31
CA PHE A 92 8.31 -0.78 12.14
C PHE A 92 7.99 0.13 10.95
N ARG A 93 8.99 0.38 10.09
CA ARG A 93 8.86 1.18 8.88
C ARG A 93 9.67 0.58 7.74
N LEU A 94 9.08 0.62 6.55
CA LEU A 94 9.68 0.32 5.26
C LEU A 94 9.40 1.51 4.33
N GLU A 95 10.43 2.06 3.72
CA GLU A 95 10.34 3.05 2.65
C GLU A 95 10.96 2.49 1.37
N GLY A 96 10.16 2.43 0.31
CA GLY A 96 10.55 1.88 -0.98
C GLY A 96 11.32 2.84 -1.87
N PRO A 97 11.81 2.37 -3.03
CA PRO A 97 12.62 3.15 -3.97
C PRO A 97 11.93 4.40 -4.53
N ASP A 98 10.60 4.40 -4.60
CA ASP A 98 9.77 5.50 -5.07
C ASP A 98 9.23 6.39 -3.92
N GLY A 99 9.70 6.15 -2.69
CA GLY A 99 9.23 6.83 -1.49
C GLY A 99 7.89 6.30 -0.96
N ALA A 100 7.34 5.20 -1.49
CA ALA A 100 6.19 4.54 -0.89
C ALA A 100 6.56 4.05 0.52
N VAL A 101 5.68 4.28 1.50
CA VAL A 101 5.94 3.94 2.90
C VAL A 101 4.91 2.93 3.40
N ALA A 102 5.39 1.88 4.07
CA ALA A 102 4.60 0.97 4.87
C ALA A 102 5.06 1.04 6.34
N THR A 103 4.12 1.12 7.28
CA THR A 103 4.42 1.19 8.71
C THR A 103 3.51 0.25 9.50
N LYS A 104 4.03 -0.24 10.62
CA LYS A 104 3.26 -0.91 11.66
C LYS A 104 3.62 -0.29 13.00
N SER A 105 2.61 0.10 13.75
CA SER A 105 2.76 0.52 15.16
C SER A 105 2.08 -0.50 16.05
N ILE A 106 2.72 -0.80 17.17
CA ILE A 106 2.20 -1.65 18.23
C ILE A 106 2.25 -0.83 19.52
N THR A 107 1.13 -0.76 20.21
CA THR A 107 1.07 -0.12 21.52
C THR A 107 1.30 -1.20 22.55
N ASP A 108 2.39 -1.10 23.30
CA ASP A 108 2.64 -1.94 24.46
C ASP A 108 1.56 -1.65 25.52
N ILE A 109 0.86 -2.71 25.93
CA ILE A 109 -0.16 -2.69 26.96
C ILE A 109 0.37 -3.51 28.14
N PRO A 110 0.65 -2.88 29.29
CA PRO A 110 1.16 -3.59 30.47
C PRO A 110 0.28 -4.78 30.84
N LEU A 111 0.92 -5.89 31.24
CA LEU A 111 0.28 -7.15 31.63
C LEU A 111 -0.44 -7.89 30.49
N VAL A 112 -0.32 -7.45 29.24
CA VAL A 112 -0.88 -8.09 28.06
C VAL A 112 0.25 -8.43 27.10
N ASN A 113 0.31 -9.68 26.65
CA ASN A 113 1.25 -10.07 25.61
C ASN A 113 0.72 -9.56 24.26
N ASN A 114 1.46 -8.64 23.64
CA ASN A 114 1.18 -8.07 22.33
C ASN A 114 2.19 -8.51 21.26
N ASP A 115 2.85 -9.65 21.45
CA ASP A 115 3.70 -10.33 20.47
C ASP A 115 3.07 -10.25 19.08
N TRP A 116 3.89 -9.88 18.11
CA TRP A 116 3.40 -9.71 16.75
C TRP A 116 4.45 -10.10 15.73
N GLU A 117 4.04 -10.96 14.81
CA GLU A 117 4.77 -11.25 13.58
C GLU A 117 3.96 -10.77 12.37
N GLY A 118 4.65 -10.26 11.38
CA GLY A 118 4.02 -9.91 10.11
C GLY A 118 4.99 -9.39 9.06
N THR A 119 4.41 -8.80 8.01
CA THR A 119 5.17 -8.35 6.85
C THR A 119 4.77 -6.93 6.48
N LEU A 120 5.75 -6.04 6.35
CA LEU A 120 5.59 -4.78 5.63
C LEU A 120 5.86 -4.99 4.15
N SER A 121 5.10 -4.32 3.28
CA SER A 121 5.32 -4.42 1.84
C SER A 121 5.04 -3.12 1.12
N VAL A 122 5.89 -2.82 0.14
CA VAL A 122 5.69 -1.73 -0.83
C VAL A 122 5.88 -2.28 -2.24
N HIS A 123 5.17 -1.69 -3.20
CA HIS A 123 5.28 -2.06 -4.61
C HIS A 123 6.02 -0.96 -5.36
N PHE A 124 6.86 -1.35 -6.31
CA PHE A 124 7.66 -0.44 -7.11
C PHE A 124 7.84 -1.00 -8.53
N THR A 125 7.70 -0.16 -9.55
CA THR A 125 7.94 -0.51 -10.96
C THR A 125 9.06 0.37 -11.53
N PRO A 126 10.23 -0.20 -11.84
CA PRO A 126 11.37 0.55 -12.39
C PRO A 126 11.18 0.90 -13.87
N ASP A 127 11.46 2.15 -14.22
CA ASP A 127 11.41 2.63 -15.60
C ASP A 127 12.63 2.24 -16.44
N SER A 128 13.74 1.84 -15.81
CA SER A 128 14.99 1.50 -16.49
C SER A 128 15.80 0.44 -15.71
N PRO A 129 16.88 -0.12 -16.27
CA PRO A 129 17.91 -0.78 -15.47
C PRO A 129 18.50 0.19 -14.44
N GLY A 130 19.02 -0.32 -13.33
CA GLY A 130 19.59 0.51 -12.27
C GLY A 130 19.68 -0.19 -10.93
N THR A 131 20.19 0.55 -9.94
CA THR A 131 20.15 0.17 -8.53
C THR A 131 19.07 0.97 -7.84
N TYR A 132 18.19 0.27 -7.13
CA TYR A 132 17.05 0.81 -6.41
C TYR A 132 17.20 0.48 -4.93
N HIS A 133 16.99 1.47 -4.07
CA HIS A 133 17.22 1.33 -2.63
C HIS A 133 15.90 1.34 -1.87
N TRP A 134 15.86 0.62 -0.76
CA TRP A 134 14.80 0.79 0.25
C TRP A 134 15.44 0.89 1.63
N ASP A 135 14.76 1.58 2.53
CA ASP A 135 15.19 1.76 3.92
C ASP A 135 14.20 1.06 4.85
N ILE A 136 14.72 0.27 5.79
CA ILE A 136 13.94 -0.36 6.86
C ILE A 136 14.37 0.22 8.20
N MET A 137 13.43 0.35 9.12
CA MET A 137 13.68 0.88 10.46
C MET A 137 12.75 0.23 11.48
N CYS A 138 13.30 -0.09 12.65
CA CYS A 138 12.54 -0.35 13.86
C CYS A 138 12.93 0.66 14.95
N SER A 139 11.98 1.00 15.82
CA SER A 139 12.23 1.88 16.96
C SER A 139 11.23 1.66 18.08
N GLU A 140 11.70 1.74 19.31
CA GLU A 140 10.89 1.78 20.52
C GLU A 140 11.62 2.58 21.61
N GLY A 141 10.96 3.60 22.14
CA GLY A 141 11.59 4.48 23.13
C GLY A 141 12.79 5.24 22.59
N SER A 142 13.94 5.06 23.26
CA SER A 142 15.24 5.59 22.83
C SER A 142 16.00 4.67 21.88
N GLU A 143 15.53 3.44 21.71
CA GLU A 143 16.21 2.43 20.90
C GLU A 143 15.69 2.44 19.47
N GLY A 144 16.57 2.12 18.53
CA GLY A 144 16.22 2.02 17.14
C GLY A 144 17.37 1.51 16.29
N ALA A 145 17.00 0.85 15.19
CA ALA A 145 17.93 0.36 14.19
C ALA A 145 17.39 0.62 12.80
N SER A 146 18.29 0.79 11.84
CA SER A 146 17.95 0.92 10.44
C SER A 146 18.95 0.19 9.55
N SER A 147 18.48 -0.22 8.39
CA SER A 147 19.32 -0.83 7.35
C SER A 147 18.79 -0.42 5.98
N ARG A 148 19.70 -0.35 5.01
CA ARG A 148 19.37 -0.12 3.60
C ARG A 148 19.57 -1.39 2.81
N GLY A 149 18.62 -1.72 1.94
CA GLY A 149 18.72 -2.82 0.98
C GLY A 149 18.75 -2.34 -0.45
N ASP A 150 19.15 -3.23 -1.36
CA ASP A 150 19.40 -2.91 -2.76
C ASP A 150 18.71 -3.89 -3.71
N LEU A 151 18.08 -3.36 -4.76
CA LEU A 151 17.58 -4.12 -5.91
C LEU A 151 18.40 -3.68 -7.12
N ILE A 152 19.22 -4.59 -7.64
CA ILE A 152 20.08 -4.35 -8.80
C ILE A 152 19.44 -5.01 -10.02
N LEU A 153 19.08 -4.19 -11.01
CA LEU A 153 18.48 -4.60 -12.27
C LEU A 153 19.42 -4.31 -13.43
N SER A 154 19.88 -5.36 -14.11
CA SER A 154 20.81 -5.31 -15.26
C SER A 154 20.20 -5.80 -16.55
#